data_AF-A0A0G4EI87-F1
#
_entry.id   AF-A0A0G4EI87-F1
#
_cell.length_a   1.000
_cell.length_b   1.000
_cell.length_c   1.000
_cell.angle_alpha   90.00
_cell.angle_beta   90.00
_cell.angle_gamma   90.00
#
_symmetry.space_group_name_H-M   'P 1'
#
loop_
_entity.id
_entity.type
_entity.pdbx_description
1 polymer ?
#
loop_
_entity_poly.entity_id
_entity_poly.type
_entity_poly.pdbx_seq_one_letter_code
_entity_poly.pdbx_strand_id
1 'polypeptide(L)'
;MGAAAAAASSTARPQPEVAPITRMPKGTINFTSGLKAEFEEGTMLGQGKGKPVVMAKLWRPLPGRGVTPVRAAIKRLTLHEDPRKRQLQKRDITELRQEAKTMSKMGGWAPFINLIAADTDDAKPAEYVRSDGVKTPVLCIAMEALEGSKFEEIEKVFGFVPGGYGYNVRAIHERFAASGDPEQLRQELIVLTKALAMVCQAHRGAVWRGGLHQDGFNKNIMLPKAVLDGERALKPYPADNGQRMIDLTNVIHLGATTTSSSSSGPPPRYMGEPAHTALVPLDPEQQQRRGQIVGSTPFSRAPELIMVTTCHGDTPAGLQPKDGESAEVQAQKAALSAARAEVRDDMRERGLLVGKGKEEGIWVGAPAAVHGVGLLIAAAGTLGRSIEGPLKEGEDQQRWYDTTRWRVDGRPNSADGCPLDKVKLDFVQEWLNRICAIAAKATNPEEQDRGTLQDVEDALFAALKALERAKPTASTAHDTQHPTTAGAAPSEDAHHAEGEDEQVAAEQQQQQQQQQQQQQQQQQL
;
A
#
# COMPACT_ATOMS: atom_id res chain seq x y z
N MET A 1 79.88 37.89 -16.64
CA MET A 1 78.60 38.44 -17.15
C MET A 1 77.65 37.25 -17.24
N GLY A 2 76.89 36.95 -16.18
CA GLY A 2 75.46 37.30 -16.04
C GLY A 2 74.61 36.14 -16.60
N ALA A 3 73.60 35.54 -15.95
CA ALA A 3 72.89 35.88 -14.73
C ALA A 3 72.17 34.63 -14.14
N ALA A 4 71.94 34.71 -12.83
CA ALA A 4 70.82 34.23 -12.02
C ALA A 4 70.22 32.82 -12.21
N ALA A 5 70.53 31.93 -11.23
CA ALA A 5 69.70 30.79 -10.88
C ALA A 5 68.82 31.16 -9.66
N ALA A 6 67.50 31.05 -9.80
CA ALA A 6 66.54 31.27 -8.71
C ALA A 6 66.18 29.93 -8.04
N ALA A 7 66.38 29.87 -6.73
CA ALA A 7 65.92 28.79 -5.85
C ALA A 7 64.44 28.99 -5.49
N ALA A 8 63.62 27.95 -5.68
CA ALA A 8 62.24 27.91 -5.19
C ALA A 8 62.12 26.88 -4.07
N SER A 9 61.90 27.39 -2.85
CA SER A 9 61.59 26.62 -1.64
C SER A 9 60.11 26.23 -1.65
N SER A 10 59.82 24.93 -1.68
CA SER A 10 58.48 24.38 -1.59
C SER A 10 58.14 24.05 -0.14
N THR A 11 57.42 24.95 0.53
CA THR A 11 56.76 24.68 1.81
C THR A 11 55.54 23.79 1.58
N ALA A 12 55.63 22.52 2.00
CA ALA A 12 54.52 21.58 1.97
C ALA A 12 53.41 22.03 2.95
N ARG A 13 52.20 22.24 2.42
CA ARG A 13 51.00 22.41 3.25
C ARG A 13 50.65 21.08 3.94
N PRO A 14 50.36 21.06 5.25
CA PRO A 14 49.86 19.87 5.91
C PRO A 14 48.49 19.48 5.32
N GLN A 15 48.35 18.21 4.96
CA GLN A 15 47.06 17.66 4.55
C GLN A 15 46.07 17.73 5.73
N PRO A 16 44.79 18.06 5.49
CA PRO A 16 43.78 18.05 6.53
C PRO A 16 43.60 16.61 7.04
N GLU A 17 43.79 16.45 8.34
CA GLU A 17 43.54 15.24 9.10
C GLU A 17 42.08 14.83 8.90
N VAL A 18 41.85 13.71 8.20
CA VAL A 18 40.52 13.15 7.99
C VAL A 18 39.98 12.73 9.34
N ALA A 19 38.97 13.45 9.84
CA ALA A 19 38.32 13.13 11.11
C ALA A 19 37.91 11.64 11.12
N PRO A 20 38.14 10.92 12.23
CA PRO A 20 37.81 9.50 12.32
C PRO A 20 36.30 9.31 12.12
N ILE A 21 35.93 8.43 11.19
CA ILE A 21 34.55 8.01 10.96
C ILE A 21 34.05 7.41 12.29
N THR A 22 33.23 8.16 13.02
CA THR A 22 32.60 7.71 14.26
C THR A 22 31.67 6.56 13.91
N ARG A 23 32.07 5.32 14.26
CA ARG A 23 31.22 4.14 14.08
C ARG A 23 29.91 4.36 14.83
N MET A 24 28.78 4.21 14.15
CA MET A 24 27.48 4.33 14.81
C MET A 24 27.35 3.29 15.95
N PRO A 25 26.66 3.65 17.05
CA PRO A 25 26.39 2.74 18.15
C PRO A 25 25.66 1.49 17.63
N LYS A 26 25.99 0.32 18.20
CA LYS A 26 25.39 -0.97 17.81
C LYS A 26 24.38 -1.44 18.83
N GLY A 27 23.21 -1.84 18.35
CA GLY A 27 22.17 -2.51 19.14
C GLY A 27 22.18 -4.01 18.88
N THR A 28 21.74 -4.79 19.88
CA THR A 28 21.58 -6.25 19.76
C THR A 28 20.20 -6.69 20.23
N ILE A 29 19.55 -7.62 19.52
CA ILE A 29 18.38 -8.35 20.03
C ILE A 29 18.77 -9.81 20.26
N ASN A 30 18.59 -10.28 21.49
CA ASN A 30 18.77 -11.67 21.87
C ASN A 30 17.40 -12.35 21.89
N PHE A 31 17.19 -13.29 20.97
CA PHE A 31 15.96 -14.07 20.88
C PHE A 31 15.97 -15.19 21.92
N THR A 32 14.79 -15.57 22.41
CA THR A 32 14.59 -16.70 23.34
C THR A 32 15.05 -18.03 22.75
N SER A 33 15.02 -18.15 21.41
CA SER A 33 15.53 -19.30 20.68
C SER A 33 17.08 -19.38 20.62
N GLY A 34 17.79 -18.44 21.25
CA GLY A 34 19.25 -18.34 21.21
C GLY A 34 19.82 -17.66 19.95
N LEU A 35 18.97 -17.12 19.08
CA LEU A 35 19.43 -16.32 17.94
C LEU A 35 19.84 -14.92 18.40
N LYS A 36 20.82 -14.33 17.71
CA LYS A 36 21.29 -12.97 17.99
C LYS A 36 21.16 -12.11 16.75
N ALA A 37 20.53 -10.94 16.85
CA ALA A 37 20.50 -9.95 15.78
C ALA A 37 21.33 -8.72 16.16
N GLU A 38 22.20 -8.27 15.26
CA GLU A 38 23.03 -7.08 15.44
C GLU A 38 22.70 -6.04 14.37
N PHE A 39 22.53 -4.78 14.77
CA PHE A 39 22.21 -3.67 13.86
C PHE A 39 22.81 -2.35 14.35
N GLU A 40 22.91 -1.38 13.43
CA GLU A 40 23.32 -0.01 13.75
C GLU A 40 22.11 0.75 14.32
N GLU A 41 22.27 1.36 15.48
CA GLU A 41 21.19 2.13 16.10
C GLU A 41 20.92 3.40 15.28
N GLY A 42 19.64 3.73 15.10
CA GLY A 42 19.19 4.88 14.31
C GLY A 42 18.92 4.55 12.83
N THR A 43 19.40 3.41 12.31
CA THR A 43 19.07 2.99 10.94
C THR A 43 17.71 2.27 10.90
N MET A 44 16.70 2.94 10.35
CA MET A 44 15.36 2.38 10.15
C MET A 44 15.08 2.16 8.66
N LEU A 45 14.49 1.01 8.33
CA LEU A 45 13.94 0.74 7.00
C LEU A 45 12.55 1.37 6.84
N GLY A 46 11.84 1.55 7.95
CA GLY A 46 10.52 2.16 8.00
C GLY A 46 9.98 2.15 9.42
N GLN A 47 8.91 2.92 9.63
CA GLN A 47 8.19 2.97 10.90
C GLN A 47 6.72 2.67 10.60
N GLY A 48 6.25 1.49 11.02
CA GLY A 48 4.81 1.20 11.04
C GLY A 48 4.11 2.03 12.12
N LYS A 49 2.88 1.67 12.52
CA LYS A 49 2.14 2.28 13.66
C LYS A 49 2.93 2.20 14.99
N GLY A 50 3.96 3.02 15.17
CA GLY A 50 4.87 2.99 16.32
C GLY A 50 5.90 1.84 16.36
N LYS A 51 5.93 0.92 15.38
CA LYS A 51 6.81 -0.26 15.37
C LYS A 51 7.96 -0.05 14.37
N PRO A 52 9.20 0.23 14.82
CA PRO A 52 10.32 0.40 13.90
C PRO A 52 10.70 -0.93 13.25
N VAL A 53 11.06 -0.86 11.97
CA VAL A 53 11.67 -1.95 11.22
C VAL A 53 13.13 -1.61 10.98
N VAL A 54 14.04 -2.47 11.44
CA VAL A 54 15.50 -2.26 11.31
C VAL A 54 16.15 -3.35 10.47
N MET A 55 17.22 -3.00 9.76
CA MET A 55 18.05 -3.98 9.06
C MET A 55 19.08 -4.54 10.03
N ALA A 56 19.16 -5.87 10.15
CA ALA A 56 20.07 -6.54 11.07
C ALA A 56 20.83 -7.69 10.41
N LYS A 57 21.99 -8.02 10.99
CA LYS A 57 22.67 -9.29 10.79
C LYS A 57 22.16 -10.27 11.84
N LEU A 58 21.41 -11.28 11.40
CA LEU A 58 20.91 -12.35 12.25
C LEU A 58 21.89 -13.52 12.23
N TRP A 59 22.48 -13.79 13.39
CA TRP A 59 23.42 -14.88 13.62
C TRP A 59 22.65 -16.14 13.99
N ARG A 60 22.60 -17.10 13.05
CA ARG A 60 21.97 -18.42 13.24
C ARG A 60 23.05 -19.46 13.57
N PRO A 61 23.00 -20.11 14.74
CA PRO A 61 23.80 -21.31 14.98
C PRO A 61 23.31 -22.41 14.04
N LEU A 62 24.16 -22.89 13.13
CA LEU A 62 23.85 -24.05 12.30
C LEU A 62 24.49 -25.30 12.93
N PRO A 63 23.74 -26.41 13.08
CA PRO A 63 24.32 -27.66 13.59
C PRO A 63 25.53 -28.08 12.72
N GLY A 64 26.71 -28.13 13.33
CA GLY A 64 27.94 -28.63 12.70
C GLY A 64 28.58 -27.76 11.60
N ARG A 65 28.09 -26.53 11.32
CA ARG A 65 28.61 -25.67 10.24
C ARG A 65 29.04 -24.26 10.66
N GLY A 66 29.15 -23.99 11.96
CA GLY A 66 29.47 -22.65 12.47
C GLY A 66 28.29 -21.69 12.39
N VAL A 67 28.57 -20.39 12.54
CA VAL A 67 27.56 -19.32 12.54
C VAL A 67 27.66 -18.54 11.24
N THR A 68 26.64 -18.60 10.39
CA THR A 68 26.56 -17.76 9.18
C THR A 68 25.53 -16.65 9.42
N PRO A 69 25.91 -15.37 9.34
CA PRO A 69 24.97 -14.28 9.46
C PRO A 69 24.07 -14.21 8.22
N VAL A 70 22.77 -14.05 8.43
CA VAL A 70 21.79 -13.78 7.38
C VAL A 70 21.29 -12.35 7.57
N ARG A 71 21.10 -11.60 6.48
CA ARG A 71 20.46 -10.27 6.56
C ARG A 71 18.97 -10.45 6.82
N ALA A 72 18.45 -9.72 7.80
CA ALA A 72 17.05 -9.77 8.18
C ALA A 72 16.49 -8.36 8.38
N ALA A 73 15.22 -8.17 8.05
CA ALA A 73 14.45 -7.05 8.56
C ALA A 73 13.82 -7.46 9.90
N ILE A 74 13.86 -6.59 10.91
CA ILE A 74 13.30 -6.86 12.23
C ILE A 74 12.28 -5.80 12.59
N LYS A 75 11.00 -6.20 12.64
CA LYS A 75 9.91 -5.41 13.21
C LYS A 75 9.90 -5.65 14.71
N ARG A 76 9.98 -4.59 15.52
CA ARG A 76 10.03 -4.70 16.99
C ARG A 76 9.03 -3.80 17.70
N LEU A 77 8.60 -4.22 18.89
CA LEU A 77 7.78 -3.47 19.83
C LEU A 77 8.46 -3.50 21.20
N THR A 78 8.86 -2.33 21.70
CA THR A 78 9.42 -2.21 23.05
C THR A 78 8.32 -2.27 24.09
N LEU A 79 8.46 -3.15 25.10
CA LEU A 79 7.44 -3.32 26.13
C LEU A 79 7.64 -2.30 27.26
N HIS A 80 6.55 -1.63 27.65
CA HIS A 80 6.57 -0.79 28.84
C HIS A 80 6.62 -1.64 30.11
N GLU A 81 7.48 -1.23 31.05
CA GLU A 81 7.58 -1.83 32.38
C GLU A 81 6.35 -1.51 33.25
N ASP A 82 5.77 -0.32 33.07
CA ASP A 82 4.54 0.10 33.75
C ASP A 82 3.33 -0.70 33.22
N PRO A 83 2.64 -1.48 34.07
CA PRO A 83 1.46 -2.25 33.67
C PRO A 83 0.34 -1.41 33.06
N ARG A 84 0.17 -0.16 33.48
CA ARG A 84 -0.86 0.74 32.92
C ARG A 84 -0.53 1.12 31.48
N LYS A 85 0.74 1.45 31.20
CA LYS A 85 1.21 1.72 29.83
C LYS A 85 1.22 0.44 28.99
N ARG A 86 1.50 -0.71 29.59
CA ARG A 86 1.42 -2.01 28.91
C ARG A 86 0.00 -2.37 28.49
N GLN A 87 -1.00 -1.98 29.28
CA GLN A 87 -2.41 -2.11 28.89
C GLN A 87 -2.74 -1.30 27.63
N LEU A 88 -2.12 -0.13 27.44
CA LEU A 88 -2.25 0.66 26.21
C LEU A 88 -1.60 -0.04 25.00
N GLN A 89 -0.60 -0.89 25.22
CA GLN A 89 0.07 -1.69 24.17
C GLN A 89 -0.63 -3.01 23.84
N LYS A 90 -1.71 -3.38 24.54
CA LYS A 90 -2.36 -4.70 24.38
C LYS A 90 -2.76 -4.99 22.92
N ARG A 91 -3.22 -3.96 22.21
CA ARG A 91 -3.53 -4.04 20.77
C ARG A 91 -2.28 -4.33 19.95
N ASP A 92 -1.22 -3.55 20.14
CA ASP A 92 0.03 -3.70 19.38
C ASP A 92 0.69 -5.07 19.56
N ILE A 93 0.64 -5.58 20.80
CA ILE A 93 1.09 -6.93 21.17
C ILE A 93 0.27 -7.98 20.43
N THR A 94 -1.06 -7.85 20.44
CA THR A 94 -1.98 -8.78 19.76
C THR A 94 -1.75 -8.78 18.25
N GLU A 95 -1.60 -7.61 17.63
CA GLU A 95 -1.32 -7.45 16.20
C GLU A 95 0.01 -8.11 15.82
N LEU A 96 1.09 -7.88 16.58
CA LEU A 96 2.40 -8.45 16.26
C LEU A 96 2.40 -9.99 16.41
N ARG A 97 1.72 -10.54 17.41
CA ARG A 97 1.50 -12.00 17.53
C ARG A 97 0.75 -12.56 16.33
N GLN A 98 -0.32 -11.90 15.94
CA GLN A 98 -1.14 -12.33 14.83
C GLN A 98 -0.33 -12.31 13.52
N GLU A 99 0.46 -11.28 13.28
CA GLU A 99 1.35 -11.19 12.13
C GLU A 99 2.34 -12.36 12.09
N ALA A 100 3.02 -12.66 13.20
CA ALA A 100 3.95 -13.80 13.27
C ALA A 100 3.25 -15.14 13.02
N LYS A 101 2.05 -15.32 13.59
CA LYS A 101 1.21 -16.53 13.37
C LYS A 101 0.79 -16.65 11.91
N THR A 102 0.37 -15.56 11.28
CA THR A 102 0.03 -15.53 9.86
C THR A 102 1.25 -15.89 9.01
N MET A 103 2.40 -15.25 9.23
CA MET A 103 3.61 -15.54 8.45
C MET A 103 4.04 -17.01 8.60
N SER A 104 3.99 -17.57 9.81
CA SER A 104 4.26 -18.98 10.06
C SER A 104 3.30 -19.90 9.31
N LYS A 105 2.00 -19.59 9.32
CA LYS A 105 0.97 -20.35 8.59
C LYS A 105 1.17 -20.30 7.07
N MET A 106 1.58 -19.15 6.54
CA MET A 106 1.85 -18.96 5.11
C MET A 106 3.18 -19.57 4.66
N GLY A 107 4.06 -19.93 5.61
CA GLY A 107 5.27 -20.71 5.36
C GLY A 107 6.31 -20.05 4.45
N GLY A 108 6.25 -18.73 4.25
CA GLY A 108 7.14 -18.00 3.35
C GLY A 108 6.99 -18.38 1.87
N TRP A 109 5.91 -19.07 1.50
CA TRP A 109 5.63 -19.37 0.09
C TRP A 109 5.21 -18.09 -0.63
N ALA A 110 5.75 -17.88 -1.84
CA ALA A 110 5.36 -16.75 -2.66
C ALA A 110 3.82 -16.66 -2.78
N PRO A 111 3.23 -15.48 -2.57
CA PRO A 111 3.88 -14.17 -2.51
C PRO A 111 4.19 -13.68 -1.09
N PHE A 112 4.07 -14.49 -0.05
CA PHE A 112 4.27 -14.01 1.33
C PHE A 112 5.75 -13.87 1.69
N ILE A 113 6.10 -12.80 2.40
CA ILE A 113 7.44 -12.62 2.97
C ILE A 113 7.78 -13.75 3.95
N ASN A 114 9.04 -14.21 3.91
CA ASN A 114 9.48 -15.33 4.74
C ASN A 114 9.73 -14.92 6.20
N LEU A 115 9.25 -15.73 7.14
CA LEU A 115 9.54 -15.64 8.57
C LEU A 115 10.84 -16.37 8.89
N ILE A 116 11.77 -15.69 9.55
CA ILE A 116 13.05 -16.28 9.97
C ILE A 116 13.00 -16.68 11.45
N ALA A 117 12.50 -15.80 12.31
CA ALA A 117 12.33 -16.00 13.76
C ALA A 117 11.31 -15.02 14.34
N ALA A 118 10.70 -15.34 15.47
CA ALA A 118 9.80 -14.42 16.18
C ALA A 118 9.75 -14.71 17.68
N ASP A 119 9.78 -13.65 18.48
CA ASP A 119 9.47 -13.66 19.91
C ASP A 119 8.32 -12.68 20.14
N THR A 120 7.09 -13.18 20.12
CA THR A 120 5.88 -12.35 20.24
C THR A 120 5.05 -12.65 21.50
N ASP A 121 5.51 -13.58 22.35
CA ASP A 121 4.92 -13.84 23.67
C ASP A 121 5.42 -12.80 24.69
N ASP A 122 4.50 -12.06 25.32
CA ASP A 122 4.87 -11.03 26.29
C ASP A 122 5.22 -11.57 27.67
N ALA A 123 4.91 -12.85 27.93
CA ALA A 123 5.38 -13.59 29.09
C ALA A 123 6.85 -14.03 28.93
N LYS A 124 7.35 -14.12 27.69
CA LYS A 124 8.72 -14.53 27.35
C LYS A 124 9.29 -13.64 26.22
N PRO A 125 9.48 -12.34 26.48
CA PRO A 125 9.96 -11.41 25.45
C PRO A 125 11.44 -11.67 25.11
N ALA A 126 11.86 -11.22 23.93
CA ALA A 126 13.26 -11.07 23.60
C ALA A 126 13.91 -9.94 24.42
N GLU A 127 15.24 -9.93 24.48
CA GLU A 127 16.01 -8.87 25.15
C GLU A 127 16.68 -7.97 24.10
N TYR A 128 16.32 -6.69 24.07
CA TYR A 128 17.08 -5.68 23.34
C TYR A 128 18.16 -5.10 24.24
N VAL A 129 19.41 -5.15 23.78
CA VAL A 129 20.58 -4.56 24.44
C VAL A 129 21.05 -3.37 23.60
N ARG A 130 20.95 -2.18 24.18
CA ARG A 130 21.43 -0.93 23.59
C ARG A 130 22.95 -0.84 23.62
N SER A 131 23.53 0.10 22.88
CA SER A 131 24.98 0.32 22.87
C SER A 131 25.56 0.73 24.23
N ASP A 132 24.76 1.36 25.08
CA ASP A 132 25.10 1.74 26.46
C ASP A 132 24.98 0.55 27.45
N GLY A 133 24.60 -0.64 26.97
CA GLY A 133 24.39 -1.83 27.78
C GLY A 133 23.01 -1.92 28.43
N VAL A 134 22.15 -0.92 28.28
CA VAL A 134 20.78 -0.94 28.82
C VAL A 134 19.98 -2.05 28.13
N LYS A 135 19.32 -2.86 28.96
CA LYS A 135 18.51 -4.00 28.54
C LYS A 135 17.04 -3.64 28.61
N THR A 136 16.28 -3.96 27.58
CA THR A 136 14.84 -3.68 27.54
C THR A 136 14.09 -4.87 26.93
N PRO A 137 12.97 -5.32 27.54
CA PRO A 137 12.15 -6.37 26.96
C PRO A 137 11.48 -5.88 25.66
N VAL A 138 11.54 -6.70 24.61
CA VAL A 138 10.92 -6.40 23.31
C VAL A 138 10.19 -7.62 22.76
N LEU A 139 9.15 -7.37 21.98
CA LEU A 139 8.60 -8.36 21.05
C LEU A 139 9.15 -8.08 19.67
N CYS A 140 9.44 -9.12 18.89
CA CYS A 140 10.04 -8.96 17.57
C CYS A 140 9.69 -10.06 16.58
N ILE A 141 9.75 -9.71 15.31
CA ILE A 141 9.66 -10.60 14.15
C ILE A 141 10.86 -10.32 13.27
N ALA A 142 11.69 -11.34 13.02
CA ALA A 142 12.74 -11.31 12.02
C ALA A 142 12.26 -11.96 10.72
N MET A 143 12.38 -11.24 9.62
CA MET A 143 11.89 -11.64 8.29
C MET A 143 12.96 -11.41 7.22
N GLU A 144 12.73 -11.96 6.02
CA GLU A 144 13.56 -11.70 4.84
C GLU A 144 13.81 -10.21 4.63
N ALA A 145 15.05 -9.84 4.32
CA ALA A 145 15.42 -8.46 4.04
C ALA A 145 15.08 -8.09 2.58
N LEU A 146 14.09 -7.23 2.39
CA LEU A 146 13.71 -6.68 1.09
C LEU A 146 14.42 -5.33 0.89
N GLU A 147 15.57 -5.35 0.22
CA GLU A 147 16.44 -4.18 0.07
C GLU A 147 15.90 -3.17 -0.96
N GLY A 148 15.90 -1.88 -0.64
CA GLY A 148 15.40 -0.82 -1.53
C GLY A 148 16.14 -0.67 -2.88
N SER A 149 17.34 -1.24 -2.98
CA SER A 149 18.07 -1.36 -4.25
C SER A 149 17.51 -2.43 -5.18
N LYS A 150 16.76 -3.40 -4.65
CA LYS A 150 16.20 -4.56 -5.38
C LYS A 150 14.69 -4.56 -5.42
N PHE A 151 14.05 -3.92 -4.43
CA PHE A 151 12.61 -3.90 -4.26
C PHE A 151 12.10 -2.48 -4.05
N GLU A 152 10.84 -2.27 -4.40
CA GLU A 152 10.14 -1.00 -4.18
C GLU A 152 8.70 -1.25 -3.75
N GLU A 153 8.23 -0.48 -2.78
CA GLU A 153 6.84 -0.51 -2.32
C GLU A 153 5.91 -0.01 -3.41
N ILE A 154 4.76 -0.65 -3.59
CA ILE A 154 3.79 -0.28 -4.62
C ILE A 154 3.35 1.19 -4.55
N GLU A 155 3.21 1.80 -3.36
CA GLU A 155 2.87 3.22 -3.22
C GLU A 155 3.93 4.15 -3.84
N LYS A 156 5.21 3.77 -3.79
CA LYS A 156 6.32 4.50 -4.42
C LYS A 156 6.36 4.27 -5.92
N VAL A 157 6.18 3.01 -6.34
CA VAL A 157 6.08 2.65 -7.77
C VAL A 157 4.96 3.44 -8.44
N PHE A 158 3.78 3.56 -7.82
CA PHE A 158 2.66 4.31 -8.38
C PHE A 158 2.71 5.82 -8.07
N GLY A 159 3.68 6.31 -7.30
CA GLY A 159 3.80 7.73 -6.96
C GLY A 159 2.64 8.28 -6.12
N PHE A 160 2.10 7.46 -5.21
CA PHE A 160 1.07 7.87 -4.26
C PHE A 160 1.64 8.60 -3.05
N VAL A 161 2.96 8.58 -2.88
CA VAL A 161 3.70 9.35 -1.89
C VAL A 161 4.50 10.48 -2.56
N PRO A 162 4.64 11.66 -1.93
CA PRO A 162 5.41 12.77 -2.48
C PRO A 162 6.90 12.42 -2.69
N GLY A 163 7.52 13.04 -3.69
CA GLY A 163 8.98 13.01 -3.88
C GLY A 163 9.55 11.82 -4.65
N GLY A 164 8.69 10.96 -5.23
CA GLY A 164 9.11 9.85 -6.10
C GLY A 164 8.86 10.10 -7.59
N TYR A 165 9.46 9.27 -8.46
CA TYR A 165 9.25 9.35 -9.92
C TYR A 165 7.82 8.98 -10.33
N GLY A 166 7.27 7.90 -9.77
CA GLY A 166 5.88 7.47 -9.94
C GLY A 166 5.47 7.07 -11.37
N TYR A 167 4.81 5.92 -11.51
CA TYR A 167 4.33 5.39 -12.78
C TYR A 167 2.80 5.44 -12.93
N ASN A 168 2.09 6.34 -12.25
CA ASN A 168 0.65 6.52 -12.51
C ASN A 168 0.40 7.33 -13.80
N VAL A 169 -0.79 7.19 -14.40
CA VAL A 169 -1.09 7.83 -15.70
C VAL A 169 -1.00 9.35 -15.72
N ARG A 170 -1.17 10.03 -14.58
CA ARG A 170 -1.02 11.50 -14.51
C ARG A 170 0.44 11.89 -14.61
N ALA A 171 1.31 11.27 -13.81
CA ALA A 171 2.75 11.50 -13.86
C ALA A 171 3.34 11.15 -15.24
N ILE A 172 2.88 10.03 -15.84
CA ILE A 172 3.27 9.63 -17.19
C ILE A 172 2.81 10.67 -18.22
N HIS A 173 1.57 11.13 -18.15
CA HIS A 173 1.03 12.15 -19.05
C HIS A 173 1.79 13.49 -18.93
N GLU A 174 2.10 13.94 -17.72
CA GLU A 174 2.86 15.17 -17.49
C GLU A 174 4.26 15.10 -18.09
N ARG A 175 4.96 13.97 -17.93
CA ARG A 175 6.26 13.76 -18.58
C ARG A 175 6.16 13.72 -20.09
N PHE A 176 5.15 13.04 -20.64
CA PHE A 176 4.91 13.03 -22.08
C PHE A 176 4.55 14.42 -22.63
N ALA A 177 3.75 15.22 -21.90
CA ALA A 177 3.44 16.59 -22.29
C ALA A 177 4.70 17.49 -22.32
N ALA A 178 5.67 17.21 -21.45
CA ALA A 178 6.94 17.93 -21.41
C ALA A 178 7.94 17.47 -22.49
N SER A 179 8.06 16.16 -22.73
CA SER A 179 9.06 15.60 -23.66
C SER A 179 8.56 15.46 -25.09
N GLY A 180 7.26 15.20 -25.27
CA GLY A 180 6.65 14.83 -26.54
C GLY A 180 7.09 13.47 -27.08
N ASP A 181 7.82 12.65 -26.30
CA ASP A 181 8.44 11.39 -26.78
C ASP A 181 7.47 10.19 -26.67
N PRO A 182 6.96 9.65 -27.79
CA PRO A 182 6.04 8.52 -27.77
C PRO A 182 6.71 7.20 -27.32
N GLU A 183 8.03 7.05 -27.49
CA GLU A 183 8.75 5.85 -27.03
C GLU A 183 8.91 5.87 -25.51
N GLN A 184 9.28 7.02 -24.93
CA GLN A 184 9.26 7.19 -23.48
C GLN A 184 7.88 6.87 -22.90
N LEU A 185 6.81 7.44 -23.47
CA LEU A 185 5.43 7.15 -23.04
C LEU A 185 5.12 5.64 -23.10
N ARG A 186 5.47 4.97 -24.20
CA ARG A 186 5.27 3.52 -24.36
C ARG A 186 6.00 2.73 -23.27
N GLN A 187 7.26 3.07 -22.98
CA GLN A 187 8.05 2.38 -21.96
C GLN A 187 7.51 2.59 -20.55
N GLU A 188 7.07 3.81 -20.21
CA GLU A 188 6.48 4.08 -18.90
C GLU A 188 5.15 3.33 -18.71
N LEU A 189 4.31 3.23 -19.76
CA LEU A 189 3.10 2.41 -19.75
C LEU A 189 3.40 0.90 -19.60
N ILE A 190 4.52 0.43 -20.16
CA ILE A 190 5.00 -0.95 -19.95
C ILE A 190 5.33 -1.18 -18.47
N VAL A 191 6.07 -0.27 -17.84
CA VAL A 191 6.42 -0.38 -16.41
C VAL A 191 5.17 -0.37 -15.53
N LEU A 192 4.23 0.56 -15.76
CA LEU A 192 2.94 0.60 -15.07
C LEU A 192 2.18 -0.72 -15.22
N THR A 193 2.07 -1.24 -16.44
CA THR A 193 1.32 -2.48 -16.72
C THR A 193 1.97 -3.69 -16.04
N LYS A 194 3.31 -3.78 -16.04
CA LYS A 194 4.05 -4.83 -15.30
C LYS A 194 3.80 -4.74 -13.79
N ALA A 195 3.82 -3.53 -13.22
CA ALA A 195 3.55 -3.33 -11.80
C ALA A 195 2.14 -3.80 -11.41
N LEU A 196 1.13 -3.41 -12.18
CA LEU A 196 -0.26 -3.85 -11.98
C LEU A 196 -0.40 -5.37 -12.09
N ALA A 197 0.24 -5.99 -13.08
CA ALA A 197 0.22 -7.44 -13.27
C ALA A 197 0.86 -8.18 -12.09
N MET A 198 2.00 -7.72 -11.58
CA MET A 198 2.65 -8.33 -10.40
C MET A 198 1.79 -8.20 -9.14
N VAL A 199 1.07 -7.09 -8.94
CA VAL A 199 0.12 -6.97 -7.83
C VAL A 199 -1.04 -7.95 -7.97
N CYS A 200 -1.61 -8.08 -9.17
CA CYS A 200 -2.66 -9.07 -9.44
C CYS A 200 -2.16 -10.50 -9.15
N GLN A 201 -0.94 -10.84 -9.58
CA GLN A 201 -0.30 -12.13 -9.29
C GLN A 201 -0.05 -12.35 -7.79
N ALA A 202 0.30 -11.31 -7.03
CA ALA A 202 0.45 -11.40 -5.58
C ALA A 202 -0.89 -11.79 -4.94
N HIS A 203 -1.98 -11.11 -5.29
CA HIS A 203 -3.30 -11.45 -4.75
C HIS A 203 -3.80 -12.82 -5.21
N ARG A 204 -3.52 -13.19 -6.45
CA ARG A 204 -3.84 -14.52 -6.98
C ARG A 204 -3.11 -15.62 -6.22
N GLY A 205 -1.82 -15.43 -5.99
CA GLY A 205 -0.99 -16.34 -5.19
C GLY A 205 -1.46 -16.41 -3.74
N ALA A 206 -1.84 -15.29 -3.14
CA ALA A 206 -2.36 -15.26 -1.77
C ALA A 206 -3.64 -16.08 -1.63
N VAL A 207 -4.64 -15.87 -2.52
CA VAL A 207 -5.92 -16.59 -2.49
C VAL A 207 -5.69 -18.10 -2.65
N TRP A 208 -4.84 -18.50 -3.62
CA TRP A 208 -4.48 -19.89 -3.83
C TRP A 208 -3.82 -20.55 -2.62
N ARG A 209 -3.12 -19.77 -1.79
CA ARG A 209 -2.47 -20.21 -0.56
C ARG A 209 -3.37 -20.09 0.68
N GLY A 210 -4.65 -19.78 0.50
CA GLY A 210 -5.61 -19.69 1.59
C GLY A 210 -5.54 -18.36 2.37
N GLY A 211 -5.11 -17.27 1.72
CA GLY A 211 -5.02 -15.94 2.33
C GLY A 211 -5.68 -14.86 1.46
N LEU A 212 -6.39 -13.94 2.11
CA LEU A 212 -6.93 -12.74 1.49
C LEU A 212 -6.34 -11.52 2.20
N HIS A 213 -5.41 -10.82 1.53
CA HIS A 213 -4.63 -9.72 2.12
C HIS A 213 -5.26 -8.36 1.83
N GLN A 214 -6.14 -7.92 2.72
CA GLN A 214 -6.96 -6.71 2.54
C GLN A 214 -6.20 -5.38 2.59
N ASP A 215 -4.96 -5.40 3.07
CA ASP A 215 -4.11 -4.21 3.14
C ASP A 215 -3.03 -4.18 2.05
N GLY A 216 -3.04 -5.16 1.15
CA GLY A 216 -2.06 -5.34 0.07
C GLY A 216 -2.30 -4.50 -1.18
N PHE A 217 -3.06 -3.40 -1.09
CA PHE A 217 -3.46 -2.61 -2.26
C PHE A 217 -2.82 -1.22 -2.34
N ASN A 218 -2.27 -0.69 -1.24
CA ASN A 218 -1.62 0.62 -1.23
C ASN A 218 -0.10 0.54 -1.04
N LYS A 219 0.36 -0.03 0.08
CA LYS A 219 1.79 -0.01 0.47
C LYS A 219 2.41 -1.37 0.74
N ASN A 220 1.60 -2.38 1.04
CA ASN A 220 2.09 -3.63 1.63
C ASN A 220 2.47 -4.71 0.61
N ILE A 221 2.91 -4.31 -0.59
CA ILE A 221 3.52 -5.20 -1.58
C ILE A 221 4.83 -4.58 -2.06
N MET A 222 5.89 -5.38 -2.00
CA MET A 222 7.20 -5.06 -2.55
C MET A 222 7.31 -5.67 -3.95
N LEU A 223 7.62 -4.84 -4.93
CA LEU A 223 7.85 -5.23 -6.32
C LEU A 223 9.35 -5.27 -6.62
N PRO A 224 9.86 -6.31 -7.31
CA PRO A 224 11.27 -6.40 -7.66
C PRO A 224 11.62 -5.50 -8.84
N LYS A 225 12.58 -4.60 -8.62
CA LYS A 225 13.07 -3.63 -9.61
C LYS A 225 13.59 -4.29 -10.88
N ALA A 226 14.29 -5.43 -10.76
CA ALA A 226 14.75 -6.21 -11.91
C ALA A 226 13.65 -6.59 -12.91
N VAL A 227 12.37 -6.74 -12.49
CA VAL A 227 11.26 -7.02 -13.42
C VAL A 227 10.70 -5.72 -14.01
N LEU A 228 10.58 -4.67 -13.18
CA LEU A 228 10.13 -3.34 -13.60
C LEU A 228 11.08 -2.75 -14.66
N ASP A 229 12.38 -2.76 -14.36
CA ASP A 229 13.46 -2.19 -15.19
C ASP A 229 13.78 -3.04 -16.42
N GLY A 230 13.18 -4.23 -16.54
CA GLY A 230 13.34 -5.11 -17.70
C GLY A 230 14.58 -6.01 -17.69
N GLU A 231 15.37 -6.01 -16.62
CA GLU A 231 16.50 -6.95 -16.43
C GLU A 231 16.04 -8.42 -16.42
N ARG A 232 14.79 -8.67 -15.99
CA ARG A 232 14.13 -9.97 -16.01
C ARG A 232 12.72 -9.85 -16.61
N ALA A 233 12.39 -10.74 -17.54
CA ALA A 233 11.07 -10.82 -18.13
C ALA A 233 9.99 -11.22 -17.09
N LEU A 234 8.86 -10.52 -17.12
CA LEU A 234 7.66 -10.87 -16.37
C LEU A 234 7.03 -12.15 -16.96
N LYS A 235 6.72 -13.13 -16.12
CA LYS A 235 6.06 -14.39 -16.53
C LYS A 235 4.66 -14.50 -15.94
N PRO A 236 3.68 -15.14 -16.60
CA PRO A 236 2.37 -15.40 -16.00
C PRO A 236 2.44 -16.27 -14.74
N TYR A 237 1.48 -16.11 -13.83
CA TYR A 237 1.29 -17.01 -12.69
C TYR A 237 1.10 -18.46 -13.20
N PRO A 238 1.68 -19.49 -12.55
CA PRO A 238 2.22 -19.55 -11.18
C PRO A 238 3.70 -19.20 -11.02
N ALA A 239 4.34 -18.56 -12.01
CA ALA A 239 5.74 -18.15 -11.86
C ALA A 239 5.91 -17.13 -10.72
N ASP A 240 6.92 -17.34 -9.86
CA ASP A 240 7.32 -16.33 -8.85
C ASP A 240 8.14 -15.23 -9.55
N ASN A 241 7.51 -14.09 -9.79
CA ASN A 241 8.19 -12.90 -10.28
C ASN A 241 8.88 -12.12 -9.17
N GLY A 242 8.94 -12.63 -7.94
CA GLY A 242 9.70 -12.07 -6.82
C GLY A 242 8.92 -11.08 -5.96
N GLN A 243 7.68 -10.74 -6.31
CA GLN A 243 6.83 -9.87 -5.51
C GLN A 243 6.58 -10.45 -4.11
N ARG A 244 6.57 -9.59 -3.09
CA ARG A 244 6.38 -9.99 -1.69
C ARG A 244 5.32 -9.16 -1.00
N MET A 245 4.32 -9.81 -0.42
CA MET A 245 3.36 -9.22 0.51
C MET A 245 3.99 -9.10 1.89
N ILE A 246 3.87 -7.90 2.46
CA ILE A 246 4.34 -7.54 3.81
C ILE A 246 3.14 -7.12 4.68
N ASP A 247 3.38 -6.85 5.96
CA ASP A 247 2.33 -6.52 6.95
C ASP A 247 1.13 -7.48 6.89
N LEU A 248 1.37 -8.71 7.31
CA LEU A 248 0.41 -9.81 7.19
C LEU A 248 -0.56 -9.90 8.38
N THR A 249 -0.63 -8.86 9.21
CA THR A 249 -1.49 -8.81 10.40
C THR A 249 -2.96 -9.05 10.04
N ASN A 250 -3.40 -8.45 8.93
CA ASN A 250 -4.81 -8.37 8.54
C ASN A 250 -5.24 -9.38 7.46
N VAL A 251 -4.45 -10.45 7.25
CA VAL A 251 -4.81 -11.48 6.27
C VAL A 251 -6.00 -12.29 6.79
N ILE A 252 -7.07 -12.36 6.00
CA ILE A 252 -8.18 -13.27 6.26
C ILE A 252 -7.78 -14.66 5.79
N HIS A 253 -7.87 -15.65 6.67
CA HIS A 253 -7.60 -17.04 6.33
C HIS A 253 -8.78 -17.69 5.61
N LEU A 254 -8.57 -18.10 4.37
CA LEU A 254 -9.52 -18.83 3.53
C LEU A 254 -9.41 -20.35 3.77
N GLY A 255 -10.46 -21.09 3.41
CA GLY A 255 -10.49 -22.56 3.47
C GLY A 255 -10.54 -23.13 4.89
N ALA A 256 -10.62 -22.29 5.91
CA ALA A 256 -10.94 -22.72 7.26
C ALA A 256 -12.42 -23.12 7.28
N THR A 257 -12.70 -24.41 7.07
CA THR A 257 -14.02 -24.99 7.33
C THR A 257 -14.48 -24.55 8.71
N THR A 258 -15.58 -23.80 8.76
CA THR A 258 -16.34 -23.54 9.98
C THR A 258 -16.93 -24.86 10.46
N THR A 259 -16.11 -25.69 11.08
CA THR A 259 -16.57 -26.76 11.96
C THR A 259 -17.31 -26.08 13.10
N SER A 260 -18.65 -25.98 13.04
CA SER A 260 -19.55 -26.10 14.21
C SER A 260 -20.92 -25.42 14.10
N SER A 261 -21.41 -25.00 12.93
CA SER A 261 -22.78 -24.49 12.88
C SER A 261 -23.53 -24.91 11.62
N SER A 262 -24.46 -25.84 11.80
CA SER A 262 -25.44 -26.27 10.78
C SER A 262 -26.31 -25.13 10.24
N SER A 263 -26.26 -23.92 10.82
CA SER A 263 -27.06 -22.77 10.40
C SER A 263 -26.38 -21.83 9.40
N SER A 264 -25.08 -22.02 9.09
CA SER A 264 -24.31 -21.03 8.31
C SER A 264 -24.38 -21.17 6.78
N GLY A 265 -25.03 -22.23 6.25
CA GLY A 265 -25.13 -22.47 4.81
C GLY A 265 -23.77 -22.64 4.10
N PRO A 266 -23.73 -23.18 2.87
CA PRO A 266 -22.53 -23.09 2.04
C PRO A 266 -22.30 -21.64 1.56
N PRO A 267 -21.05 -21.25 1.24
CA PRO A 267 -20.82 -19.97 0.57
C PRO A 267 -21.58 -19.92 -0.77
N PRO A 268 -22.04 -18.74 -1.21
CA PRO A 268 -22.60 -18.58 -2.54
C PRO A 268 -21.61 -19.02 -3.63
N ARG A 269 -22.10 -19.67 -4.70
CA ARG A 269 -21.21 -20.26 -5.74
C ARG A 269 -20.30 -19.24 -6.41
N TYR A 270 -20.75 -18.01 -6.55
CA TYR A 270 -19.99 -16.93 -7.18
C TYR A 270 -18.82 -16.44 -6.31
N MET A 271 -18.73 -16.84 -5.02
CA MET A 271 -17.56 -16.58 -4.19
C MET A 271 -16.35 -17.46 -4.53
N GLY A 272 -16.56 -18.45 -5.40
CA GLY A 272 -15.56 -19.41 -5.84
C GLY A 272 -15.59 -20.71 -5.05
N GLU A 273 -14.54 -21.51 -5.23
CA GLU A 273 -14.38 -22.78 -4.53
C GLU A 273 -14.40 -22.58 -3.01
N PRO A 274 -15.04 -23.47 -2.21
CA PRO A 274 -15.09 -23.34 -0.75
C PRO A 274 -13.71 -23.16 -0.10
N ALA A 275 -12.67 -23.80 -0.67
CA ALA A 275 -11.28 -23.67 -0.22
C ALA A 275 -10.71 -22.24 -0.34
N HIS A 276 -11.30 -21.38 -1.17
CA HIS A 276 -10.93 -19.99 -1.39
C HIS A 276 -11.93 -19.00 -0.79
N THR A 277 -12.75 -19.46 0.16
CA THR A 277 -13.72 -18.62 0.88
C THR A 277 -13.49 -18.69 2.39
N ALA A 278 -14.01 -17.70 3.11
CA ALA A 278 -14.08 -17.69 4.56
C ALA A 278 -15.38 -17.07 5.04
N LEU A 279 -15.92 -17.61 6.14
CA LEU A 279 -16.98 -16.96 6.91
C LEU A 279 -16.33 -16.12 8.01
N VAL A 280 -16.35 -14.80 7.84
CA VAL A 280 -15.74 -13.86 8.78
C VAL A 280 -16.80 -13.37 9.77
N PRO A 281 -16.65 -13.61 11.09
CA PRO A 281 -17.59 -13.10 12.09
C PRO A 281 -17.64 -11.58 12.09
N LEU A 282 -18.80 -11.01 12.36
CA LEU A 282 -18.93 -9.57 12.63
C LEU A 282 -18.66 -9.21 14.10
N ASP A 283 -18.70 -10.18 15.00
CA ASP A 283 -18.37 -10.00 16.42
C ASP A 283 -16.83 -9.86 16.63
N PRO A 284 -16.34 -8.73 17.16
CA PRO A 284 -14.89 -8.50 17.32
C PRO A 284 -14.19 -9.51 18.23
N GLU A 285 -14.88 -10.03 19.26
CA GLU A 285 -14.30 -11.05 20.13
C GLU A 285 -14.15 -12.40 19.40
N GLN A 286 -15.11 -12.76 18.54
CA GLN A 286 -14.98 -13.91 17.65
C GLN A 286 -13.87 -13.72 16.62
N GLN A 287 -13.77 -12.55 16.00
CA GLN A 287 -12.67 -12.19 15.10
C GLN A 287 -11.32 -12.39 15.79
N GLN A 288 -11.15 -11.82 16.99
CA GLN A 288 -9.92 -11.98 17.77
C GLN A 288 -9.64 -13.45 18.15
N ARG A 289 -10.65 -14.21 18.60
CA ARG A 289 -10.51 -15.63 18.92
C ARG A 289 -10.13 -16.49 17.72
N ARG A 290 -10.65 -16.17 16.53
CA ARG A 290 -10.30 -16.84 15.28
C ARG A 290 -8.97 -16.35 14.69
N GLY A 291 -8.32 -15.37 15.31
CA GLY A 291 -7.09 -14.76 14.79
C GLY A 291 -7.34 -14.04 13.47
N GLN A 292 -8.49 -13.42 13.31
CA GLN A 292 -8.86 -12.61 12.15
C GLN A 292 -8.96 -11.16 12.61
N ILE A 293 -7.83 -10.47 12.78
CA ILE A 293 -7.84 -9.02 13.03
C ILE A 293 -8.06 -8.36 11.68
N VAL A 294 -9.31 -8.21 11.27
CA VAL A 294 -9.58 -7.70 9.93
C VAL A 294 -9.42 -6.18 9.93
N GLY A 295 -8.37 -5.74 9.26
CA GLY A 295 -8.16 -4.34 8.89
C GLY A 295 -8.00 -4.25 7.39
N SER A 296 -8.44 -3.13 6.82
CA SER A 296 -8.13 -2.79 5.44
C SER A 296 -7.82 -1.31 5.35
N THR A 297 -7.04 -0.94 4.33
CA THR A 297 -7.09 0.41 3.79
C THR A 297 -8.55 0.69 3.38
N PRO A 298 -9.26 1.65 4.01
CA PRO A 298 -10.71 1.83 3.81
C PRO A 298 -11.10 2.02 2.34
N PHE A 299 -10.21 2.63 1.55
CA PHE A 299 -10.44 3.03 0.17
C PHE A 299 -10.34 1.90 -0.84
N SER A 300 -9.62 0.82 -0.52
CA SER A 300 -9.39 -0.32 -1.43
C SER A 300 -10.27 -1.53 -1.07
N ARG A 301 -11.25 -1.32 -0.18
CA ARG A 301 -12.10 -2.36 0.37
C ARG A 301 -13.21 -2.71 -0.61
N ALA A 302 -13.41 -4.02 -0.82
CA ALA A 302 -14.58 -4.51 -1.54
C ALA A 302 -15.86 -4.21 -0.73
N PRO A 303 -16.99 -3.89 -1.38
CA PRO A 303 -18.25 -3.59 -0.74
C PRO A 303 -18.53 -4.53 0.43
N GLU A 304 -18.62 -5.84 0.18
CA GLU A 304 -18.96 -6.86 1.18
C GLU A 304 -18.14 -6.76 2.49
N LEU A 305 -16.90 -6.32 2.42
CA LEU A 305 -16.02 -6.21 3.59
C LEU A 305 -16.28 -5.00 4.48
N ILE A 306 -17.13 -4.04 4.08
CA ILE A 306 -17.47 -2.87 4.90
C ILE A 306 -18.01 -3.31 6.26
N MET A 307 -18.87 -4.32 6.29
CA MET A 307 -19.47 -4.82 7.53
C MET A 307 -18.45 -5.45 8.50
N VAL A 308 -17.34 -5.94 7.98
CA VAL A 308 -16.31 -6.67 8.76
C VAL A 308 -15.41 -5.71 9.54
N THR A 309 -15.15 -4.55 8.95
CA THR A 309 -14.04 -3.65 9.30
C THR A 309 -14.53 -2.35 9.94
N THR A 310 -15.83 -2.12 9.98
CA THR A 310 -16.47 -1.10 10.81
C THR A 310 -16.39 -1.47 12.28
N CYS A 311 -15.22 -1.30 12.92
CA CYS A 311 -15.10 -1.34 14.37
C CYS A 311 -13.80 -0.68 14.85
N HIS A 312 -13.87 0.61 15.24
CA HIS A 312 -13.16 1.20 16.39
C HIS A 312 -13.77 2.58 16.71
N GLY A 313 -15.09 2.62 16.96
CA GLY A 313 -15.86 3.83 17.28
C GLY A 313 -17.36 3.55 17.13
N ASP A 314 -17.72 2.86 16.06
CA ASP A 314 -19.08 2.46 15.72
C ASP A 314 -19.47 1.11 16.33
N THR A 315 -19.37 0.99 17.65
CA THR A 315 -20.26 0.01 18.28
C THR A 315 -21.71 0.40 17.94
N PRO A 316 -22.69 -0.52 17.98
CA PRO A 316 -24.10 -0.13 17.98
C PRO A 316 -24.38 1.00 19.00
N ALA A 317 -23.60 1.09 20.07
CA ALA A 317 -23.62 2.17 21.06
C ALA A 317 -22.95 3.49 20.62
N GLY A 318 -22.03 3.49 19.65
CA GLY A 318 -21.42 4.70 19.06
C GLY A 318 -22.33 5.40 18.05
N LEU A 319 -23.16 4.62 17.35
CA LEU A 319 -24.21 5.11 16.45
C LEU A 319 -25.52 5.48 17.16
N GLN A 320 -25.64 5.21 18.46
CA GLN A 320 -26.75 5.72 19.24
C GLN A 320 -26.55 7.22 19.48
N PRO A 321 -27.60 8.04 19.30
CA PRO A 321 -27.62 9.42 19.78
C PRO A 321 -27.17 9.47 21.24
N LYS A 322 -26.20 10.33 21.57
CA LYS A 322 -25.86 10.63 22.97
C LYS A 322 -26.60 11.88 23.43
N ASP A 323 -26.96 11.92 24.70
CA ASP A 323 -27.57 13.12 25.31
C ASP A 323 -26.63 14.32 25.15
N GLY A 324 -27.14 15.41 24.56
CA GLY A 324 -26.38 16.63 24.27
C GLY A 324 -25.78 16.73 22.85
N GLU A 325 -25.94 15.71 22.00
CA GLU A 325 -25.60 15.82 20.58
C GLU A 325 -26.60 16.70 19.83
N SER A 326 -26.13 17.48 18.84
CA SER A 326 -27.01 18.33 18.04
C SER A 326 -28.00 17.49 17.23
N ALA A 327 -29.18 18.04 16.92
CA ALA A 327 -30.19 17.36 16.11
C ALA A 327 -29.64 16.91 14.74
N GLU A 328 -28.67 17.65 14.18
CA GLU A 328 -27.99 17.30 12.94
C GLU A 328 -27.13 16.04 13.08
N VAL A 329 -26.33 15.93 14.14
CA VAL A 329 -25.53 14.72 14.41
C VAL A 329 -26.42 13.51 14.66
N GLN A 330 -27.53 13.70 15.38
CA GLN A 330 -28.50 12.63 15.62
C GLN A 330 -29.16 12.16 14.31
N ALA A 331 -29.55 13.09 13.44
CA ALA A 331 -30.13 12.77 12.13
C ALA A 331 -29.11 12.03 11.24
N GLN A 332 -27.85 12.45 11.22
CA GLN A 332 -26.77 11.78 10.48
C GLN A 332 -26.56 10.35 10.98
N LYS A 333 -26.49 10.13 12.30
CA LYS A 333 -26.37 8.78 12.87
C LYS A 333 -27.57 7.88 12.56
N ALA A 334 -28.78 8.44 12.60
CA ALA A 334 -30.00 7.71 12.25
C ALA A 334 -30.01 7.30 10.78
N ALA A 335 -29.63 8.20 9.87
CA ALA A 335 -29.48 7.91 8.44
C ALA A 335 -28.42 6.83 8.20
N LEU A 336 -27.27 6.91 8.87
CA LEU A 336 -26.20 5.93 8.77
C LEU A 336 -26.64 4.54 9.28
N SER A 337 -27.40 4.51 10.37
CA SER A 337 -27.98 3.27 10.90
C SER A 337 -28.96 2.64 9.92
N ALA A 338 -29.84 3.43 9.30
CA ALA A 338 -30.78 2.97 8.29
C ALA A 338 -30.07 2.42 7.04
N ALA A 339 -29.07 3.14 6.52
CA ALA A 339 -28.25 2.69 5.39
C ALA A 339 -27.53 1.36 5.68
N ARG A 340 -27.00 1.18 6.90
CA ARG A 340 -26.40 -0.09 7.33
C ARG A 340 -27.43 -1.22 7.39
N ALA A 341 -28.66 -0.94 7.82
CA ALA A 341 -29.71 -1.96 7.86
C ALA A 341 -30.06 -2.43 6.45
N GLU A 342 -30.22 -1.50 5.50
CA GLU A 342 -30.48 -1.81 4.09
C GLU A 342 -29.37 -2.67 3.47
N VAL A 343 -28.10 -2.28 3.65
CA VAL A 343 -26.94 -3.06 3.17
C VAL A 343 -26.92 -4.47 3.77
N ARG A 344 -27.29 -4.61 5.05
CA ARG A 344 -27.34 -5.92 5.70
C ARG A 344 -28.45 -6.81 5.15
N ASP A 345 -29.61 -6.23 4.86
CA ASP A 345 -30.73 -6.99 4.32
C ASP A 345 -30.45 -7.42 2.87
N ASP A 346 -29.86 -6.54 2.05
CA ASP A 346 -29.34 -6.89 0.71
C ASP A 346 -28.31 -8.04 0.78
N MET A 347 -27.30 -7.93 1.65
CA MET A 347 -26.32 -9.00 1.82
C MET A 347 -26.94 -10.33 2.27
N ARG A 348 -28.03 -10.30 3.05
CA ARG A 348 -28.76 -11.53 3.45
C ARG A 348 -29.52 -12.12 2.28
N GLU A 349 -30.19 -11.28 1.48
CA GLU A 349 -30.90 -11.72 0.28
C GLU A 349 -29.95 -12.40 -0.71
N ARG A 350 -28.74 -11.84 -0.86
CA ARG A 350 -27.66 -12.44 -1.68
C ARG A 350 -26.98 -13.66 -1.03
N GLY A 351 -27.30 -13.99 0.22
CA GLY A 351 -26.71 -15.11 0.96
C GLY A 351 -25.26 -14.89 1.41
N LEU A 352 -24.78 -13.64 1.38
CA LEU A 352 -23.45 -13.23 1.86
C LEU A 352 -23.42 -13.16 3.37
N LEU A 353 -24.43 -12.53 3.97
CA LEU A 353 -24.56 -12.36 5.41
C LEU A 353 -25.41 -13.51 5.97
N VAL A 354 -24.83 -14.27 6.90
CA VAL A 354 -25.47 -15.44 7.52
C VAL A 354 -25.41 -15.36 9.04
N GLY A 355 -26.28 -16.10 9.71
CA GLY A 355 -26.40 -16.06 11.17
C GLY A 355 -27.12 -14.81 11.70
N LYS A 356 -27.14 -14.67 13.03
CA LYS A 356 -27.78 -13.54 13.74
C LYS A 356 -27.01 -13.21 15.02
N GLY A 357 -27.04 -11.94 15.42
CA GLY A 357 -26.41 -11.49 16.67
C GLY A 357 -24.91 -11.82 16.70
N LYS A 358 -24.46 -12.51 17.76
CA LYS A 358 -23.05 -12.88 17.91
C LYS A 358 -22.56 -13.94 16.91
N GLU A 359 -23.46 -14.74 16.35
CA GLU A 359 -23.15 -15.77 15.34
C GLU A 359 -23.17 -15.22 13.92
N GLU A 360 -23.43 -13.92 13.76
CA GLU A 360 -23.48 -13.30 12.44
C GLU A 360 -22.08 -13.20 11.83
N GLY A 361 -22.00 -13.56 10.55
CA GLY A 361 -20.77 -13.49 9.78
C GLY A 361 -21.06 -13.32 8.30
N ILE A 362 -20.04 -12.89 7.57
CA ILE A 362 -20.13 -12.65 6.14
C ILE A 362 -19.16 -13.55 5.37
N TRP A 363 -19.66 -14.11 4.28
CA TRP A 363 -18.84 -14.83 3.31
C TRP A 363 -17.97 -13.87 2.51
N VAL A 364 -16.67 -14.16 2.47
CA VAL A 364 -15.68 -13.42 1.70
C VAL A 364 -14.83 -14.39 0.90
N GLY A 365 -14.34 -13.96 -0.26
CA GLY A 365 -13.56 -14.81 -1.15
C GLY A 365 -12.73 -14.06 -2.17
N ALA A 366 -12.37 -14.75 -3.25
CA ALA A 366 -11.60 -14.18 -4.36
C ALA A 366 -12.20 -12.89 -4.97
N PRO A 367 -13.54 -12.73 -5.12
CA PRO A 367 -14.12 -11.50 -5.66
C PRO A 367 -13.75 -10.22 -4.89
N ALA A 368 -13.46 -10.32 -3.59
CA ALA A 368 -13.00 -9.18 -2.80
C ALA A 368 -11.59 -8.74 -3.22
N ALA A 369 -10.71 -9.69 -3.53
CA ALA A 369 -9.38 -9.38 -4.04
C ALA A 369 -9.44 -8.80 -5.45
N VAL A 370 -10.34 -9.32 -6.31
CA VAL A 370 -10.58 -8.77 -7.66
C VAL A 370 -10.99 -7.30 -7.56
N HIS A 371 -11.91 -6.97 -6.66
CA HIS A 371 -12.34 -5.59 -6.45
C HIS A 371 -11.19 -4.68 -6.02
N GLY A 372 -10.38 -5.09 -5.03
CA GLY A 372 -9.23 -4.31 -4.57
C GLY A 372 -8.17 -4.11 -5.66
N VAL A 373 -7.90 -5.12 -6.49
CA VAL A 373 -7.01 -4.99 -7.67
C VAL A 373 -7.61 -4.03 -8.68
N GLY A 374 -8.91 -4.12 -8.96
CA GLY A 374 -9.63 -3.20 -9.85
C GLY A 374 -9.52 -1.75 -9.40
N LEU A 375 -9.68 -1.50 -8.10
CA LEU A 375 -9.53 -0.17 -7.50
C LEU A 375 -8.09 0.38 -7.59
N LEU A 376 -7.08 -0.49 -7.50
CA LEU A 376 -5.69 -0.09 -7.71
C LEU A 376 -5.42 0.24 -9.19
N ILE A 377 -5.92 -0.58 -10.11
CA ILE A 377 -5.85 -0.34 -11.56
C ILE A 377 -6.53 0.98 -11.90
N ALA A 378 -7.67 1.27 -11.29
CA ALA A 378 -8.36 2.55 -11.38
C ALA A 378 -7.49 3.72 -10.87
N ALA A 379 -6.93 3.60 -9.66
CA ALA A 379 -6.11 4.63 -9.05
C ALA A 379 -4.89 4.98 -9.91
N ALA A 380 -4.09 3.98 -10.28
CA ALA A 380 -2.83 4.19 -11.00
C ALA A 380 -3.03 4.31 -12.51
N GLY A 381 -3.92 3.50 -13.09
CA GLY A 381 -4.09 3.29 -14.53
C GLY A 381 -5.15 4.16 -15.21
N THR A 382 -6.05 4.80 -14.45
CA THR A 382 -7.08 5.69 -15.05
C THR A 382 -7.14 7.07 -14.41
N LEU A 383 -7.04 7.17 -13.08
CA LEU A 383 -7.16 8.42 -12.35
C LEU A 383 -5.82 9.17 -12.22
N GLY A 384 -4.72 8.43 -12.11
CA GLY A 384 -3.39 8.98 -11.89
C GLY A 384 -3.18 9.54 -10.48
N ARG A 385 -3.91 9.03 -9.48
CA ARG A 385 -3.79 9.44 -8.08
C ARG A 385 -4.30 8.34 -7.16
N SER A 386 -3.85 8.38 -5.90
CA SER A 386 -4.42 7.52 -4.87
C SER A 386 -5.92 7.79 -4.74
N ILE A 387 -6.68 6.72 -4.51
CA ILE A 387 -8.09 6.81 -4.13
C ILE A 387 -8.28 7.13 -2.64
N GLU A 388 -7.18 7.18 -1.89
CA GLU A 388 -7.12 7.73 -0.54
C GLU A 388 -7.35 9.24 -0.59
N GLY A 389 -8.35 9.70 0.15
CA GLY A 389 -8.63 11.12 0.37
C GLY A 389 -9.25 11.29 1.76
N PRO A 390 -9.35 12.50 2.32
CA PRO A 390 -10.04 12.69 3.58
C PRO A 390 -11.50 12.21 3.43
N LEU A 391 -11.86 11.12 4.10
CA LEU A 391 -13.26 10.71 4.22
C LEU A 391 -13.85 11.50 5.38
N LYS A 392 -14.96 12.19 5.12
CA LYS A 392 -15.82 12.63 6.22
C LYS A 392 -16.56 11.42 6.77
N GLU A 393 -16.84 11.43 8.06
CA GLU A 393 -17.63 10.39 8.72
C GLU A 393 -18.98 10.21 7.99
N GLY A 394 -19.23 9.02 7.45
CA GLY A 394 -20.43 8.69 6.67
C GLY A 394 -20.25 8.60 5.14
N GLU A 395 -19.18 9.18 4.57
CA GLU A 395 -18.90 9.08 3.12
C GLU A 395 -18.54 7.66 2.67
N ASP A 396 -18.02 6.83 3.58
CA ASP A 396 -17.66 5.42 3.36
C ASP A 396 -18.85 4.59 2.87
N GLN A 397 -20.05 4.91 3.33
CA GLN A 397 -21.29 4.20 3.00
C GLN A 397 -21.99 4.80 1.78
N GLN A 398 -21.87 6.11 1.55
CA GLN A 398 -22.37 6.70 0.31
C GLN A 398 -21.57 6.25 -0.92
N ARG A 399 -20.26 5.98 -0.73
CA ARG A 399 -19.39 5.35 -1.74
C ARG A 399 -19.76 3.90 -2.09
N TRP A 400 -20.49 3.17 -1.23
CA TRP A 400 -21.03 1.84 -1.55
C TRP A 400 -21.91 1.89 -2.82
N TYR A 401 -22.73 2.94 -2.92
CA TYR A 401 -23.67 3.15 -4.01
C TYR A 401 -23.12 4.03 -5.12
N ASP A 402 -21.87 4.48 -5.03
CA ASP A 402 -21.32 5.43 -5.98
C ASP A 402 -20.82 4.70 -7.24
N THR A 403 -21.76 4.02 -7.90
CA THR A 403 -21.70 3.58 -9.30
C THR A 403 -21.38 4.74 -10.23
N THR A 404 -21.45 5.98 -9.75
CA THR A 404 -21.08 7.16 -10.51
C THR A 404 -19.58 7.33 -10.66
N ARG A 405 -18.70 6.54 -10.01
CA ARG A 405 -17.24 6.64 -10.24
C ARG A 405 -16.82 6.36 -11.68
N TRP A 406 -17.60 5.55 -12.39
CA TRP A 406 -17.29 5.08 -13.73
C TRP A 406 -18.40 5.49 -14.68
N ARG A 407 -18.00 5.93 -15.87
CA ARG A 407 -18.88 6.01 -17.04
C ARG A 407 -19.21 4.60 -17.51
N VAL A 408 -20.23 4.46 -18.35
CA VAL A 408 -20.65 3.18 -18.95
C VAL A 408 -19.52 2.51 -19.75
N ASP A 409 -18.56 3.28 -20.27
CA ASP A 409 -17.38 2.80 -20.98
C ASP A 409 -16.20 2.45 -20.05
N GLY A 410 -16.39 2.51 -18.73
CA GLY A 410 -15.38 2.21 -17.72
C GLY A 410 -14.36 3.31 -17.46
N ARG A 411 -14.50 4.49 -18.08
CA ARG A 411 -13.65 5.66 -17.79
C ARG A 411 -14.06 6.33 -16.49
N PRO A 412 -13.14 7.00 -15.78
CA PRO A 412 -13.50 7.80 -14.61
C PRO A 412 -14.58 8.83 -14.94
N ASN A 413 -15.57 8.95 -14.06
CA ASN A 413 -16.51 10.05 -14.08
C ASN A 413 -15.96 11.24 -13.27
N SER A 414 -14.74 11.66 -13.58
CA SER A 414 -14.12 12.88 -13.04
C SER A 414 -14.40 14.05 -13.97
N ALA A 415 -14.52 15.26 -13.41
CA ALA A 415 -14.58 16.50 -14.18
C ALA A 415 -13.39 16.63 -15.16
N ASP A 416 -12.22 16.13 -14.74
CA ASP A 416 -10.98 16.19 -15.51
C ASP A 416 -10.81 15.05 -16.53
N GLY A 417 -11.65 14.00 -16.49
CA GLY A 417 -11.48 12.79 -17.30
C GLY A 417 -10.21 12.00 -16.97
N CYS A 418 -9.79 11.10 -17.88
CA CYS A 418 -8.49 10.43 -17.79
C CYS A 418 -7.41 11.32 -18.44
N PRO A 419 -6.22 11.51 -17.81
CA PRO A 419 -5.15 12.34 -18.39
C PRO A 419 -4.76 11.95 -19.82
N LEU A 420 -4.81 10.66 -20.13
CA LEU A 420 -4.42 10.13 -21.44
C LEU A 420 -5.52 10.24 -22.52
N ASP A 421 -6.73 10.70 -22.19
CA ASP A 421 -7.83 10.88 -23.16
C ASP A 421 -7.44 11.84 -24.31
N LYS A 422 -6.57 12.80 -24.01
CA LYS A 422 -6.12 13.83 -24.96
C LYS A 422 -4.96 13.36 -25.86
N VAL A 423 -4.36 12.21 -25.56
CA VAL A 423 -3.21 11.67 -26.31
C VAL A 423 -3.70 10.89 -27.53
N LYS A 424 -3.47 11.46 -28.72
CA LYS A 424 -3.90 10.90 -30.01
C LYS A 424 -2.91 9.90 -30.59
N LEU A 425 -2.54 8.88 -29.80
CA LEU A 425 -1.68 7.78 -30.24
C LEU A 425 -2.46 6.48 -30.14
N ASP A 426 -2.50 5.69 -31.22
CA ASP A 426 -3.32 4.48 -31.31
C ASP A 426 -3.01 3.48 -30.20
N PHE A 427 -1.72 3.26 -29.90
CA PHE A 427 -1.32 2.33 -28.84
C PHE A 427 -1.76 2.81 -27.45
N VAL A 428 -1.85 4.12 -27.23
CA VAL A 428 -2.32 4.70 -25.96
C VAL A 428 -3.82 4.49 -25.82
N GLN A 429 -4.59 4.72 -26.89
CA GLN A 429 -6.04 4.50 -26.87
C GLN A 429 -6.38 3.02 -26.73
N GLU A 430 -5.67 2.12 -27.42
CA GLU A 430 -5.85 0.68 -27.25
C GLU A 430 -5.53 0.26 -25.81
N TRP A 431 -4.40 0.71 -25.25
CA TRP A 431 -4.03 0.41 -23.87
C TRP A 431 -5.07 0.94 -22.88
N LEU A 432 -5.47 2.21 -23.01
CA LEU A 432 -6.40 2.86 -22.09
C LEU A 432 -7.76 2.17 -22.09
N ASN A 433 -8.30 1.82 -23.27
CA ASN A 433 -9.57 1.10 -23.38
C ASN A 433 -9.52 -0.26 -22.65
N ARG A 434 -8.39 -0.97 -22.73
CA ARG A 434 -8.20 -2.23 -21.99
C ARG A 434 -8.16 -2.00 -20.48
N ILE A 435 -7.37 -1.03 -20.02
CA ILE A 435 -7.24 -0.73 -18.58
C ILE A 435 -8.55 -0.28 -17.96
N CYS A 436 -9.30 0.61 -18.63
CA CYS A 436 -10.63 1.05 -18.21
C CYS A 436 -11.62 -0.12 -18.14
N ALA A 437 -11.64 -1.00 -19.15
CA ALA A 437 -12.51 -2.18 -19.14
C ALA A 437 -12.19 -3.14 -17.98
N ILE A 438 -10.90 -3.34 -17.67
CA ILE A 438 -10.47 -4.14 -16.51
C ILE A 438 -10.97 -3.52 -15.22
N ALA A 439 -10.71 -2.22 -15.00
CA ALA A 439 -11.11 -1.51 -13.80
C ALA A 439 -12.62 -1.56 -13.59
N ALA A 440 -13.41 -1.25 -14.63
CA ALA A 440 -14.87 -1.23 -14.56
C ALA A 440 -15.46 -2.60 -14.23
N LYS A 441 -14.97 -3.66 -14.89
CA LYS A 441 -15.43 -5.02 -14.60
C LYS A 441 -15.04 -5.44 -13.17
N ALA A 442 -13.77 -5.30 -12.81
CA ALA A 442 -13.27 -5.76 -11.52
C ALA A 442 -13.88 -5.00 -10.33
N THR A 443 -14.25 -3.73 -10.50
CA THR A 443 -14.88 -2.90 -9.46
C THR A 443 -16.40 -2.93 -9.47
N ASN A 444 -17.03 -3.86 -10.20
CA ASN A 444 -18.48 -4.05 -10.14
C ASN A 444 -18.94 -4.25 -8.69
N PRO A 445 -20.01 -3.57 -8.24
CA PRO A 445 -20.55 -3.74 -6.88
C PRO A 445 -20.94 -5.19 -6.59
N GLU A 446 -21.50 -5.90 -7.57
CA GLU A 446 -21.91 -7.29 -7.43
C GLU A 446 -20.73 -8.24 -7.60
N GLU A 447 -20.49 -9.09 -6.61
CA GLU A 447 -19.33 -9.99 -6.55
C GLU A 447 -19.28 -10.95 -7.73
N GLN A 448 -20.45 -11.41 -8.18
CA GLN A 448 -20.61 -12.35 -9.29
C GLN A 448 -20.18 -11.78 -10.65
N ASP A 449 -20.18 -10.45 -10.80
CA ASP A 449 -19.91 -9.78 -12.07
C ASP A 449 -18.46 -9.27 -12.20
N ARG A 450 -17.66 -9.41 -11.13
CA ARG A 450 -16.27 -8.92 -11.09
C ARG A 450 -15.29 -9.72 -11.96
N GLY A 451 -15.66 -10.94 -12.35
CA GLY A 451 -14.74 -11.89 -13.00
C GLY A 451 -13.72 -12.46 -12.02
N THR A 452 -12.62 -13.00 -12.54
CA THR A 452 -11.56 -13.63 -11.72
C THR A 452 -10.24 -12.86 -11.75
N LEU A 453 -9.34 -13.14 -10.79
CA LEU A 453 -7.95 -12.63 -10.83
C LEU A 453 -7.18 -13.14 -12.06
N GLN A 454 -7.53 -14.31 -12.61
CA GLN A 454 -6.98 -14.80 -13.86
C GLN A 454 -7.45 -13.93 -15.04
N ASP A 455 -8.73 -13.57 -15.10
CA ASP A 455 -9.26 -12.70 -16.16
C ASP A 455 -8.54 -11.34 -16.18
N VAL A 456 -8.33 -10.77 -14.99
CA VAL A 456 -7.60 -9.51 -14.82
C VAL A 456 -6.15 -9.65 -15.27
N GLU A 457 -5.47 -10.71 -14.85
CA GLU A 457 -4.09 -10.99 -15.27
C GLU A 457 -3.97 -11.15 -16.79
N ASP A 458 -4.82 -11.96 -17.42
CA ASP A 458 -4.80 -12.20 -18.86
C ASP A 458 -5.01 -10.91 -19.65
N ALA A 459 -5.93 -10.05 -19.19
CA ALA A 459 -6.17 -8.76 -19.81
C ALA A 459 -4.98 -7.80 -19.66
N LEU A 460 -4.30 -7.80 -18.50
CA LEU A 460 -3.07 -7.03 -18.28
C LEU A 460 -1.91 -7.53 -19.17
N PHE A 461 -1.74 -8.85 -19.31
CA PHE A 461 -0.74 -9.41 -20.22
C PHE A 461 -1.06 -9.11 -21.69
N ALA A 462 -2.34 -9.10 -22.07
CA ALA A 462 -2.76 -8.69 -23.41
C ALA A 462 -2.43 -7.21 -23.68
N ALA A 463 -2.68 -6.32 -22.71
CA ALA A 463 -2.30 -4.91 -22.79
C ALA A 463 -0.78 -4.71 -22.86
N LEU A 464 -0.02 -5.44 -22.04
CA LEU A 464 1.45 -5.42 -22.08
C LEU A 464 1.98 -5.85 -23.45
N LYS A 465 1.46 -6.95 -24.01
CA LYS A 465 1.86 -7.45 -25.33
C LYS A 465 1.52 -6.48 -26.46
N ALA A 466 0.42 -5.73 -26.34
CA ALA A 466 0.08 -4.67 -27.29
C ALA A 466 1.11 -3.54 -27.25
N LEU A 467 1.48 -3.07 -26.06
CA LEU A 467 2.53 -2.05 -25.87
C LEU A 467 3.90 -2.52 -26.38
N GLU A 468 4.29 -3.77 -26.14
CA GLU A 468 5.57 -4.33 -26.59
C GLU A 468 5.69 -4.44 -28.11
N ARG A 469 4.54 -4.63 -28.80
CA ARG A 469 4.48 -4.73 -30.27
C ARG A 469 4.31 -3.37 -30.95
N ALA A 470 3.78 -2.39 -30.24
CA ALA A 470 3.59 -1.05 -30.77
C ALA A 470 4.94 -0.48 -31.21
N LYS A 471 4.99 -0.01 -32.46
CA LYS A 471 6.10 0.80 -32.97
C LYS A 471 5.63 2.24 -32.90
N PRO A 472 6.12 3.06 -31.95
CA PRO A 472 5.79 4.47 -31.92
C PRO A 472 6.38 5.10 -33.17
N THR A 473 5.58 5.20 -34.23
CA THR A 473 5.93 6.05 -35.37
C THR A 473 5.70 7.47 -34.92
N ALA A 474 6.76 8.28 -34.92
CA ALA A 474 6.59 9.72 -34.89
C ALA A 474 5.64 10.08 -36.03
N SER A 475 4.42 10.50 -35.70
CA SER A 475 3.48 10.92 -36.72
C SER A 475 4.09 12.14 -37.41
N THR A 476 4.54 11.93 -38.65
CA THR A 476 4.86 12.99 -39.59
C THR A 476 3.71 13.99 -39.63
N ALA A 477 4.06 15.26 -39.36
CA ALA A 477 3.40 16.49 -39.79
C ALA A 477 1.87 16.45 -39.89
N HIS A 478 1.20 17.03 -38.89
CA HIS A 478 0.06 17.87 -39.23
C HIS A 478 0.62 19.18 -39.79
N ASP A 479 0.63 19.28 -41.13
CA ASP A 479 0.58 20.55 -41.85
C ASP A 479 -0.57 21.37 -41.24
N THR A 480 -0.22 22.30 -40.35
CA THR A 480 -1.10 23.40 -40.04
C THR A 480 -0.67 24.52 -40.98
N GLN A 481 -1.39 24.61 -42.09
CA GLN A 481 -1.31 25.75 -42.99
C GLN A 481 -1.47 27.03 -42.16
N HIS A 482 -0.41 27.84 -42.13
CA HIS A 482 -0.50 29.26 -41.78
C HIS A 482 -1.33 29.98 -42.86
N PRO A 483 -2.38 30.74 -42.50
CA PRO A 483 -2.76 31.91 -43.26
C PRO A 483 -1.95 33.10 -42.73
N THR A 484 -1.02 33.55 -43.57
CA THR A 484 -0.33 34.82 -43.43
C THR A 484 -1.26 35.94 -43.90
N THR A 485 -1.72 36.81 -43.00
CA THR A 485 -1.97 38.22 -43.37
C THR A 485 -1.80 39.14 -42.16
N ALA A 486 -1.03 40.21 -42.42
CA ALA A 486 -0.55 41.21 -41.50
C ALA A 486 -1.60 42.27 -41.14
N GLY A 487 -1.42 42.88 -39.96
CA GLY A 487 -2.06 44.12 -39.53
C GLY A 487 -1.60 44.53 -38.13
N ALA A 488 -0.66 45.47 -38.05
CA ALA A 488 -0.03 45.94 -36.82
C ALA A 488 -0.82 47.03 -36.05
N ALA A 489 -1.01 46.79 -34.74
CA ALA A 489 -0.78 47.66 -33.56
C ALA A 489 -1.58 48.97 -33.31
N PRO A 490 -1.64 49.55 -32.07
CA PRO A 490 -1.01 49.15 -30.79
C PRO A 490 -1.97 49.08 -29.54
N SER A 491 -1.35 48.82 -28.37
CA SER A 491 -1.78 48.73 -26.95
C SER A 491 -2.68 49.89 -26.43
N GLU A 492 -3.36 49.87 -25.27
CA GLU A 492 -3.10 49.40 -23.90
C GLU A 492 -4.45 49.14 -23.16
N ASP A 493 -4.53 48.16 -22.27
CA ASP A 493 -4.72 48.39 -20.82
C ASP A 493 -4.96 47.07 -20.06
N ALA A 494 -4.18 46.93 -19.00
CA ALA A 494 -4.08 45.77 -18.13
C ALA A 494 -5.09 45.85 -16.99
N HIS A 495 -5.77 44.74 -16.66
CA HIS A 495 -6.24 44.48 -15.30
C HIS A 495 -6.42 42.98 -15.00
N HIS A 496 -5.86 42.60 -13.86
CA HIS A 496 -6.14 41.44 -12.99
C HIS A 496 -5.58 40.06 -13.35
N ALA A 497 -4.39 39.79 -12.81
CA ALA A 497 -4.00 38.48 -12.29
C ALA A 497 -2.86 38.62 -11.26
N GLU A 498 -3.19 39.09 -10.04
CA GLU A 498 -2.35 38.90 -8.85
C GLU A 498 -3.30 38.45 -7.74
N GLY A 499 -3.18 37.22 -7.27
CA GLY A 499 -4.08 36.67 -6.24
C GLY A 499 -3.83 35.22 -5.85
N GLU A 500 -3.09 34.43 -6.65
CA GLU A 500 -2.82 33.03 -6.33
C GLU A 500 -1.45 32.80 -5.68
N ASP A 501 -0.47 33.69 -5.89
CA ASP A 501 0.88 33.55 -5.32
C ASP A 501 0.96 33.98 -3.83
N GLU A 502 0.11 34.89 -3.37
CA GLU A 502 0.08 35.30 -1.94
C GLU A 502 -0.51 34.23 -1.03
N GLN A 503 -1.41 33.39 -1.54
CA GLN A 503 -2.08 32.37 -0.73
C GLN A 503 -1.17 31.17 -0.46
N VAL A 504 -0.34 30.79 -1.44
CA VAL A 504 0.67 29.72 -1.30
C VAL A 504 1.81 30.16 -0.38
N ALA A 505 2.21 31.44 -0.43
CA ALA A 505 3.23 31.99 0.46
C ALA A 505 2.76 32.03 1.93
N ALA A 506 1.49 32.39 2.17
CA ALA A 506 0.91 32.42 3.52
C ALA A 506 0.82 31.02 4.16
N GLU A 507 0.44 29.98 3.39
CA GLU A 507 0.37 28.60 3.89
C GLU A 507 1.76 28.02 4.22
N GLN A 508 2.78 28.32 3.42
CA GLN A 508 4.16 27.90 3.72
C GLN A 508 4.71 28.57 4.99
N GLN A 509 4.39 29.85 5.21
CA GLN A 509 4.84 30.59 6.39
C GLN A 509 4.15 30.07 7.67
N GLN A 510 2.88 29.66 7.58
CA GLN A 510 2.15 29.07 8.70
C GLN A 510 2.66 27.67 9.06
N GLN A 511 3.02 26.84 8.08
CA GLN A 511 3.66 25.53 8.33
C GLN A 511 5.04 25.67 8.98
N GLN A 512 5.85 26.65 8.56
CA GLN A 512 7.15 26.91 9.18
C GLN A 512 7.03 27.34 10.64
N GLN A 513 6.05 28.18 10.98
CA GLN A 513 5.81 28.58 12.37
C GLN A 513 5.36 27.41 13.25
N GLN A 514 4.51 26.50 12.76
CA GLN A 514 4.10 25.31 13.51
C GLN A 514 5.28 24.35 13.76
N GLN A 515 6.18 24.15 12.77
CA GLN A 515 7.37 23.33 12.97
C GLN A 515 8.33 23.95 14.00
N GLN A 516 8.52 25.27 13.99
CA GLN A 516 9.36 25.94 14.99
C GLN A 516 8.76 25.85 16.40
N GLN A 517 7.44 25.97 16.57
CA GLN A 517 6.80 25.79 17.86
C GLN A 517 6.92 24.35 18.39
N GLN A 518 6.79 23.34 17.53
CA GLN A 518 7.01 21.94 17.94
C GLN A 518 8.46 21.67 18.34
N GLN A 519 9.44 22.24 17.63
CA GLN A 519 10.85 22.12 18.01
C GLN A 519 11.15 22.81 19.34
N GLN A 520 10.56 23.99 19.61
CA GLN A 520 10.72 24.66 20.90
C GLN A 520 10.07 23.87 22.05
N GLN A 521 8.91 23.24 21.84
CA GLN A 521 8.29 22.39 22.86
C GLN A 521 9.10 21.12 23.15
N GLN A 522 9.76 20.55 22.15
CA GLN A 522 10.65 19.40 22.33
C GLN A 522 11.96 19.74 23.04
N GLN A 523 12.41 21.00 23.01
CA GLN A 523 13.60 21.44 23.75
C GLN A 523 13.30 21.84 25.20
N GLN A 524 12.02 21.91 25.58
CA GLN A 524 11.58 22.24 26.94
C GLN A 524 11.14 21.00 27.76
N LEU A 525 11.19 19.81 27.16
CA LEU A 525 10.99 18.49 27.79
C LEU A 525 12.34 17.78 27.91
#